data_AF-A0A293MC80-F1
#
_entry.id   AF-A0A293MC80-F1
#
_cell.length_a   1.000
_cell.length_b   1.000
_cell.length_c   1.000
_cell.angle_alpha   90.00
_cell.angle_beta   90.00
_cell.angle_gamma   90.00
#
_symmetry.space_group_name_H-M   'P 1'
#
loop_
_entity.id
_entity.type
_entity.pdbx_description
1 polymer ?
#
loop_
_entity_poly.entity_id
_entity_poly.type
_entity_poly.pdbx_seq_one_letter_code
_entity_poly.pdbx_strand_id
1 'polypeptide(L)'
;MGHVVNVLNEHVQFHDQVYGNVVNSGKALETSMDAVNIKMSTLEERIRCSNDYMATNALGVAQIVAGLKDVTTGLDALLEPLQEVKNFVNVTAETRGTKPIAKAIFDTVDKVTSMAGSLRAASHSDSNTLYFHVKDFAHFRRESGIGAARRYSEVLKFFGYSVQLLVKIYQTDGAQYLGLFLCICWSLSDSSLK
;
A
#
# COMPACT_ATOMS: atom_id res chain seq x y z
N MET A 1 23.80 -66.76 87.46
CA MET A 1 24.64 -65.67 86.90
C MET A 1 24.42 -65.45 85.40
N GLY A 2 24.25 -66.48 84.55
CA GLY A 2 24.07 -66.30 83.10
C GLY A 2 22.85 -65.48 82.65
N HIS A 3 21.73 -65.51 83.38
CA HIS A 3 20.50 -64.80 82.98
C HIS A 3 20.60 -63.27 83.12
N VAL A 4 21.32 -62.77 84.13
CA VAL A 4 21.51 -61.32 84.36
C VAL A 4 22.46 -60.72 83.32
N VAL A 5 23.52 -61.46 82.97
CA VAL A 5 24.48 -61.05 81.95
C VAL A 5 23.84 -60.98 80.56
N ASN A 6 22.94 -61.90 80.20
CA ASN A 6 22.20 -61.84 78.94
C ASN A 6 21.26 -60.62 78.86
N VAL A 7 20.51 -60.32 79.93
CA VAL A 7 19.60 -59.16 79.97
C VAL A 7 20.38 -57.83 79.89
N LEU A 8 21.53 -57.73 80.55
CA LEU A 8 22.42 -56.57 80.43
C LEU A 8 22.99 -56.43 79.01
N ASN A 9 23.39 -57.53 78.38
CA ASN A 9 23.89 -57.51 77.01
C ASN A 9 22.81 -57.09 76.00
N GLU A 10 21.59 -57.60 76.14
CA GLU A 10 20.43 -57.20 75.32
C GLU A 10 20.10 -55.71 75.50
N HIS A 11 20.19 -55.19 76.74
CA HIS A 11 19.93 -53.77 77.02
C HIS A 11 20.99 -52.85 76.41
N VAL A 12 22.27 -53.24 76.45
CA VAL A 12 23.36 -52.49 75.81
C VAL A 12 23.20 -52.49 74.28
N GLN A 13 22.90 -53.65 73.68
CA GLN A 13 22.65 -53.74 72.24
C GLN A 13 21.45 -52.89 71.80
N PHE A 14 20.37 -52.89 72.60
CA PHE A 14 19.22 -52.04 72.35
C PHE A 14 19.57 -50.55 72.44
N HIS A 15 20.34 -50.14 73.46
CA HIS A 15 20.76 -48.76 73.61
C HIS A 15 21.67 -48.29 72.46
N ASP A 16 22.62 -49.12 72.03
CA ASP A 16 23.48 -48.83 70.88
C ASP A 16 22.69 -48.72 69.59
N GLN A 17 21.67 -49.57 69.40
CA GLN A 17 20.77 -49.48 68.25
C GLN A 17 19.94 -48.19 68.27
N VAL A 18 19.38 -47.81 69.41
CA VAL A 18 18.62 -46.57 69.56
C VAL A 18 19.52 -45.36 69.31
N TYR A 19 20.73 -45.34 69.87
CA TYR A 19 21.69 -44.26 69.66
C TYR A 19 22.10 -44.14 68.19
N GLY A 20 22.42 -45.27 67.53
CA GLY A 20 22.73 -45.30 66.11
C GLY A 20 21.57 -44.79 65.23
N ASN A 21 20.34 -45.17 65.56
CA ASN A 21 19.15 -44.68 64.86
C ASN A 21 18.98 -43.17 65.01
N VAL A 22 19.12 -42.63 66.23
CA VAL A 22 19.00 -41.18 66.49
C VAL A 22 20.06 -40.39 65.71
N VAL A 23 21.32 -40.84 65.73
CA VAL A 23 22.41 -40.19 64.99
C VAL A 23 22.16 -40.24 63.48
N ASN A 24 21.70 -41.38 62.95
CA ASN A 24 21.39 -41.51 61.52
C ASN A 24 20.20 -40.63 61.11
N SER A 25 19.15 -40.58 61.91
CA SER A 25 18.01 -39.67 61.69
C SER A 25 18.43 -38.20 61.74
N GLY A 26 19.33 -37.82 62.65
CA GLY A 26 19.89 -36.47 62.73
C GLY A 26 20.65 -36.07 61.45
N LYS A 27 21.55 -36.93 60.97
CA LYS A 27 22.28 -36.69 59.71
C LYS A 27 21.36 -36.64 58.49
N ALA A 28 20.34 -37.49 58.45
CA ALA A 28 19.34 -37.48 57.39
C ALA A 28 18.53 -36.18 57.40
N LEU A 29 18.19 -35.66 58.58
CA LEU A 29 17.51 -34.38 58.73
C LEU A 29 18.38 -33.21 58.27
N GLU A 30 19.66 -33.19 58.65
CA GLU A 30 20.63 -32.17 58.22
C GLU A 30 20.77 -32.15 56.69
N THR A 31 20.97 -33.32 56.08
CA THR A 31 21.04 -33.46 54.61
C THR A 31 19.75 -33.00 53.93
N SER A 32 18.59 -33.29 54.54
CA SER A 32 17.29 -32.85 54.05
C SER A 32 17.17 -31.31 54.12
N MET A 33 17.63 -30.70 55.20
CA MET A 33 17.60 -29.25 55.39
C MET A 33 18.51 -28.52 54.41
N ASP A 34 19.71 -29.06 54.13
CA ASP A 34 20.60 -28.54 53.10
C ASP A 34 19.96 -28.62 51.71
N ALA A 35 19.33 -29.75 51.39
CA ALA A 35 18.62 -29.91 50.12
C ALA A 35 17.44 -28.92 49.98
N VAL A 36 16.72 -28.64 51.08
CA VAL A 36 15.66 -27.63 51.11
C VAL A 36 16.24 -26.24 50.90
N ASN A 37 17.33 -25.88 51.59
CA ASN A 37 17.97 -24.57 51.42
C ASN A 37 18.44 -24.33 49.98
N ILE A 38 19.08 -25.32 49.35
CA ILE A 38 19.51 -25.22 47.95
C ILE A 38 18.32 -25.00 47.01
N LYS A 39 17.23 -25.74 47.22
CA LYS A 39 16.00 -25.59 46.42
C LYS A 39 15.35 -24.22 46.65
N MET A 40 15.36 -23.72 47.88
CA MET A 40 14.82 -22.41 48.23
C MET A 40 15.60 -21.29 47.55
N SER A 41 16.94 -21.29 47.62
CA SER A 41 17.77 -20.32 46.92
C SER A 41 17.59 -20.38 45.40
N THR A 42 17.44 -21.59 44.84
CA THR A 42 17.15 -21.76 43.41
C THR A 42 15.78 -21.18 43.04
N LEU A 43 14.77 -21.35 43.89
CA LEU A 43 13.43 -20.81 43.68
C LEU A 43 13.44 -19.27 43.75
N GLU A 44 14.13 -18.69 44.73
CA GLU A 44 14.29 -17.24 44.87
C GLU A 44 14.92 -16.63 43.61
N GLU A 45 15.97 -17.26 43.08
CA GLU A 45 16.63 -16.79 41.86
C GLU A 45 15.70 -16.85 40.65
N ARG A 46 14.93 -17.95 40.51
CA ARG A 46 13.95 -18.08 39.42
C ARG A 46 12.83 -17.06 39.52
N ILE A 47 12.35 -16.76 40.73
CA ILE A 47 11.33 -15.72 40.96
C ILE A 47 11.89 -14.36 40.58
N ARG A 48 13.13 -14.05 40.98
CA ARG A 48 13.80 -12.79 40.62
C ARG A 48 13.92 -12.63 39.11
N CYS A 49 14.45 -13.65 38.42
CA CYS A 49 14.58 -13.65 36.97
C CYS A 49 13.23 -13.51 36.27
N SER A 50 12.19 -14.20 36.74
CA SER A 50 10.82 -14.06 36.21
C SER A 50 10.29 -12.64 36.40
N ASN A 51 10.54 -12.00 37.54
CA ASN A 51 10.11 -10.63 37.79
C ASN A 51 10.82 -9.63 36.84
N ASP A 52 12.11 -9.81 36.57
CA ASP A 52 12.86 -8.96 35.64
C ASP A 52 12.31 -9.08 34.21
N TYR A 53 11.96 -10.30 33.78
CA TYR A 53 11.29 -10.53 32.50
C TYR A 53 9.90 -9.87 32.46
N MET A 54 9.12 -9.99 33.53
CA MET A 54 7.81 -9.34 33.60
C MET A 54 7.91 -7.81 33.56
N ALA A 55 8.90 -7.22 34.22
CA ALA A 55 9.16 -5.78 34.18
C ALA A 55 9.54 -5.32 32.78
N THR A 56 10.41 -6.07 32.09
CA THR A 56 10.80 -5.79 30.70
C THR A 56 9.61 -5.88 29.75
N ASN A 57 8.78 -6.91 29.90
CA ASN A 57 7.56 -7.07 29.10
C ASN A 57 6.55 -5.96 29.38
N ALA A 58 6.36 -5.56 30.63
CA ALA A 58 5.47 -4.46 31.01
C ALA A 58 5.93 -3.14 30.36
N LEU A 59 7.23 -2.88 30.33
CA LEU A 59 7.79 -1.71 29.66
C LEU A 59 7.54 -1.76 28.14
N GLY A 60 7.78 -2.91 27.50
CA GLY A 60 7.50 -3.09 26.07
C GLY A 60 6.03 -2.88 25.72
N VAL A 61 5.11 -3.41 26.53
CA VAL A 61 3.66 -3.18 26.37
C VAL A 61 3.32 -1.69 26.51
N ALA A 62 3.87 -1.00 27.49
CA ALA A 62 3.63 0.44 27.67
C ALA A 62 4.10 1.27 26.47
N GLN A 63 5.25 0.94 25.88
CA GLN A 63 5.76 1.60 24.69
C GLN A 63 4.86 1.35 23.47
N ILE A 64 4.37 0.12 23.28
CA ILE A 64 3.41 -0.20 22.21
C ILE A 64 2.11 0.59 22.39
N VAL A 65 1.58 0.66 23.61
CA VAL A 65 0.36 1.41 23.92
C VAL A 65 0.53 2.90 23.62
N ALA A 66 1.68 3.49 23.97
CA ALA A 66 1.99 4.88 23.64
C ALA A 66 2.04 5.10 22.12
N GLY A 67 2.75 4.25 21.38
CA GLY A 67 2.83 4.34 19.92
C GLY A 67 1.46 4.20 19.24
N LEU A 68 0.59 3.31 19.74
CA LEU A 68 -0.78 3.18 19.23
C LEU A 68 -1.61 4.43 19.49
N LYS A 69 -1.46 5.07 20.65
CA LYS A 69 -2.15 6.33 20.97
C LYS A 69 -1.74 7.46 20.02
N ASP A 70 -0.46 7.55 19.68
CA ASP A 70 0.04 8.55 18.75
C ASP A 70 -0.52 8.32 17.33
N VAL A 71 -0.56 7.06 16.89
CA VAL A 71 -1.18 6.68 15.59
C VAL A 71 -2.66 7.06 15.56
N THR A 72 -3.42 6.73 16.60
CA THR A 72 -4.84 7.11 16.69
C THR A 72 -5.02 8.62 16.61
N THR A 73 -4.20 9.38 17.34
CA THR A 73 -4.24 10.85 17.30
C THR A 73 -3.93 11.39 15.90
N GLY A 74 -2.95 10.79 15.20
CA GLY A 74 -2.63 11.13 13.82
C GLY A 74 -3.77 10.84 12.85
N LEU A 75 -4.49 9.73 13.04
CA LEU A 75 -5.67 9.39 12.24
C LEU A 75 -6.83 10.37 12.49
N ASP A 76 -7.09 10.73 13.74
CA ASP A 76 -8.14 11.69 14.09
C ASP A 76 -7.86 13.07 13.46
N ALA A 77 -6.60 13.50 13.43
CA ALA A 77 -6.19 14.75 12.78
C ALA A 77 -6.42 14.75 11.25
N LEU A 78 -6.45 13.57 10.61
CA LEU A 78 -6.70 13.45 9.16
C LEU A 78 -8.20 13.41 8.80
N LEU A 79 -9.08 13.25 9.79
CA LEU A 79 -10.51 13.07 9.54
C LEU A 79 -11.17 14.31 8.93
N GLU A 80 -10.86 15.51 9.45
CA GLU A 80 -11.40 16.77 8.92
C GLU A 80 -10.89 17.10 7.51
N PRO A 81 -9.57 17.06 7.22
CA PRO A 81 -9.06 17.26 5.86
C PRO A 81 -9.69 16.30 4.84
N LEU A 82 -9.91 15.04 5.22
CA LEU A 82 -10.55 14.07 4.33
C LEU A 82 -12.03 14.39 4.09
N GLN A 83 -12.74 14.93 5.09
CA GLN A 83 -14.10 15.44 4.90
C GLN A 83 -14.12 16.67 3.98
N GLU A 84 -13.16 17.57 4.09
CA GLU A 84 -13.02 18.71 3.17
C GLU A 84 -12.77 18.26 1.73
N VAL A 85 -11.84 17.32 1.53
CA VAL A 85 -11.56 16.73 0.21
C VAL A 85 -12.80 16.04 -0.35
N LYS A 86 -13.51 15.25 0.46
CA LYS A 86 -14.78 14.63 0.06
C LYS A 86 -15.81 15.67 -0.35
N ASN A 87 -15.94 16.76 0.40
CA ASN A 87 -16.85 17.87 0.11
C ASN A 87 -16.42 18.69 -1.11
N PHE A 88 -15.17 18.62 -1.53
CA PHE A 88 -14.67 19.23 -2.76
C PHE A 88 -14.90 18.33 -3.97
N VAL A 89 -14.64 17.03 -3.85
CA VAL A 89 -14.87 16.04 -4.93
C VAL A 89 -16.37 15.89 -5.22
N ASN A 90 -17.22 15.93 -4.20
CA ASN A 90 -18.67 15.84 -4.35
C ASN A 90 -19.33 17.18 -4.75
N VAL A 91 -18.57 18.17 -5.26
CA VAL A 91 -19.15 19.40 -5.80
C VAL A 91 -19.97 19.07 -7.05
N THR A 92 -21.28 18.96 -6.86
CA THR A 92 -22.29 18.85 -7.92
C THR A 92 -22.51 20.20 -8.60
N ALA A 93 -23.18 20.22 -9.76
CA ALA A 93 -23.52 21.44 -10.50
C ALA A 93 -24.20 22.52 -9.63
N GLU A 94 -24.97 22.12 -8.61
CA GLU A 94 -25.69 23.01 -7.68
C GLU A 94 -24.78 23.70 -6.64
N THR A 95 -23.63 23.11 -6.30
CA THR A 95 -22.68 23.67 -5.31
C THR A 95 -21.48 24.37 -5.97
N ARG A 96 -21.37 24.32 -7.30
CA ARG A 96 -20.34 25.05 -8.08
C ARG A 96 -20.36 26.55 -7.84
N GLY A 97 -21.51 27.14 -7.57
CA GLY A 97 -21.65 28.59 -7.37
C GLY A 97 -21.27 29.09 -5.97
N THR A 98 -21.24 28.20 -4.96
CA THR A 98 -21.10 28.60 -3.55
C THR A 98 -19.67 28.49 -3.01
N LYS A 99 -18.78 27.75 -3.70
CA LYS A 99 -17.37 27.63 -3.33
C LYS A 99 -16.48 28.37 -4.33
N PRO A 100 -15.79 29.46 -3.93
CA PRO A 100 -15.07 30.34 -4.87
C PRO A 100 -13.93 29.64 -5.63
N ILE A 101 -13.21 28.72 -4.99
CA ILE A 101 -12.11 27.96 -5.63
C ILE A 101 -12.67 26.96 -6.65
N ALA A 102 -13.70 26.20 -6.29
CA ALA A 102 -14.33 25.25 -7.20
C ALA A 102 -14.91 25.99 -8.43
N LYS A 103 -15.60 27.12 -8.20
CA LYS A 103 -16.10 27.98 -9.27
C LYS A 103 -14.99 28.42 -10.22
N ALA A 104 -13.89 28.97 -9.69
CA ALA A 104 -12.78 29.44 -10.52
C ALA A 104 -12.15 28.33 -11.38
N ILE A 105 -12.03 27.12 -10.82
CA ILE A 105 -11.54 25.94 -11.56
C ILE A 105 -12.50 25.59 -12.70
N PHE A 106 -13.80 25.44 -12.42
CA PHE A 106 -14.78 25.08 -13.44
C PHE A 106 -14.95 26.17 -14.51
N ASP A 107 -15.02 27.45 -14.12
CA ASP A 107 -15.07 28.58 -15.05
C ASP A 107 -13.84 28.59 -15.99
N THR A 108 -12.67 28.24 -15.45
CA THR A 108 -11.44 28.13 -16.26
C THR A 108 -11.51 26.95 -17.23
N VAL A 109 -11.99 25.78 -16.79
CA VAL A 109 -12.16 24.60 -17.65
C VAL A 109 -13.17 24.87 -18.77
N ASP A 110 -14.30 25.49 -18.46
CA ASP A 110 -15.32 25.85 -19.44
C ASP A 110 -14.77 26.86 -20.45
N LYS A 111 -13.99 27.85 -19.97
CA LYS A 111 -13.31 28.83 -20.84
C LYS A 111 -12.28 28.18 -21.75
N VAL A 112 -11.44 27.28 -21.24
CA VAL A 112 -10.44 26.54 -22.04
C VAL A 112 -11.13 25.66 -23.08
N THR A 113 -12.23 24.99 -22.71
CA THR A 113 -13.01 24.15 -23.62
C THR A 113 -13.66 24.97 -24.72
N SER A 114 -14.24 26.12 -24.38
CA SER A 114 -14.80 27.08 -25.34
C SER A 114 -13.73 27.60 -26.31
N MET A 115 -12.55 27.96 -25.78
CA MET A 115 -11.41 28.39 -26.61
C MET A 115 -10.93 27.27 -27.54
N ALA A 116 -10.94 26.00 -27.12
CA ALA A 116 -10.59 24.89 -27.99
C ALA A 116 -11.56 24.75 -29.17
N GLY A 117 -12.87 24.97 -28.94
CA GLY A 117 -13.88 25.03 -29.99
C GLY A 117 -13.66 26.20 -30.95
N SER A 118 -13.38 27.39 -30.43
CA SER A 118 -13.07 28.58 -31.25
C SER A 118 -11.77 28.43 -32.03
N LEU A 119 -10.73 27.83 -31.45
CA LEU A 119 -9.46 27.58 -32.13
C LEU A 119 -9.64 26.57 -33.27
N ARG A 120 -10.46 25.53 -33.05
CA ARG A 120 -10.85 24.60 -34.11
C ARG A 120 -11.60 25.34 -35.21
N ALA A 121 -12.62 26.13 -34.89
CA ALA A 121 -13.37 26.91 -35.88
C ALA A 121 -12.48 27.91 -36.65
N ALA A 122 -11.55 28.61 -35.97
CA ALA A 122 -10.60 29.52 -36.60
C ALA A 122 -9.60 28.79 -37.52
N SER A 123 -9.22 27.56 -37.16
CA SER A 123 -8.37 26.69 -38.01
C SER A 123 -9.11 26.22 -39.27
N HIS A 124 -10.43 26.37 -39.33
CA HIS A 124 -11.29 26.03 -40.46
C HIS A 124 -11.78 27.28 -41.23
N SER A 125 -11.18 28.46 -40.99
CA SER A 125 -11.41 29.63 -41.87
C SER A 125 -11.15 29.24 -43.33
N ASP A 126 -11.89 29.86 -44.27
CA ASP A 126 -12.03 29.57 -45.72
C ASP A 126 -10.72 29.56 -46.54
N SER A 127 -9.69 28.88 -46.04
CA SER A 127 -8.41 28.69 -46.67
C SER A 127 -8.49 27.47 -47.55
N ASN A 128 -8.17 27.63 -48.83
CA ASN A 128 -8.00 26.53 -49.77
C ASN A 128 -6.67 25.78 -49.55
N THR A 129 -6.15 25.79 -48.32
CA THR A 129 -4.91 25.11 -47.93
C THR A 129 -5.13 24.32 -46.65
N LEU A 130 -4.85 23.02 -46.70
CA LEU A 130 -4.94 22.13 -45.55
C LEU A 130 -3.54 21.77 -45.06
N TYR A 131 -3.34 21.80 -43.75
CA TYR A 131 -2.10 21.39 -43.11
C TYR A 131 -2.34 20.16 -42.25
N PHE A 132 -1.56 19.10 -42.48
CA PHE A 132 -1.60 17.89 -41.65
C PHE A 132 -0.19 17.51 -41.21
N HIS A 133 0.09 17.73 -39.93
CA HIS A 133 1.38 17.40 -39.35
C HIS A 133 1.35 15.99 -38.73
N VAL A 134 2.12 15.06 -39.32
CA VAL A 134 2.33 13.72 -38.77
C VAL A 134 3.50 13.75 -37.79
N LYS A 135 3.18 13.65 -36.49
CA LYS A 135 4.19 13.54 -35.42
C LYS A 135 4.84 12.16 -35.41
N ASP A 136 6.07 12.10 -34.89
CA ASP A 136 6.82 10.86 -34.66
C ASP A 136 6.95 9.98 -35.92
N PHE A 137 7.25 10.61 -37.06
CA PHE A 137 7.31 9.94 -38.36
C PHE A 137 8.22 8.70 -38.36
N ALA A 138 9.32 8.71 -37.61
CA ALA A 138 10.22 7.56 -37.49
C ALA A 138 9.52 6.33 -36.88
N HIS A 139 8.65 6.53 -35.89
CA HIS A 139 7.84 5.46 -35.31
C HIS A 139 6.77 5.01 -36.29
N PHE A 140 6.01 5.96 -36.84
CA PHE A 140 4.97 5.70 -37.83
C PHE A 140 5.48 4.89 -39.03
N ARG A 141 6.70 5.17 -39.51
CA ARG A 141 7.35 4.42 -40.59
C ARG A 141 7.60 2.95 -40.22
N ARG A 142 7.98 2.67 -38.97
CA ARG A 142 8.25 1.28 -38.50
C ARG A 142 6.98 0.45 -38.39
N GLU A 143 5.83 1.07 -38.09
CA GLU A 143 4.54 0.37 -37.99
C GLU A 143 4.14 -0.35 -39.29
N SER A 144 4.65 0.11 -40.44
CA SER A 144 4.35 -0.52 -41.74
C SER A 144 4.99 -1.91 -41.94
N GLY A 145 5.86 -2.36 -41.03
CA GLY A 145 6.42 -3.71 -41.09
C GLY A 145 5.40 -4.82 -40.79
N ILE A 146 4.23 -4.48 -40.22
CA ILE A 146 3.16 -5.44 -39.86
C ILE A 146 1.97 -5.31 -40.83
N GLY A 147 2.01 -4.36 -41.78
CA GLY A 147 0.92 -4.08 -42.72
C GLY A 147 0.92 -2.62 -43.20
N ALA A 148 -0.24 -2.09 -43.59
CA ALA A 148 -0.35 -0.67 -43.92
C ALA A 148 -0.55 0.19 -42.66
N ALA A 149 0.40 1.07 -42.35
CA ALA A 149 0.25 2.08 -41.31
C ALA A 149 -0.56 3.26 -41.86
N ARG A 150 -1.57 3.74 -41.11
CA ARG A 150 -2.46 4.83 -41.51
C ARG A 150 -2.51 5.90 -40.43
N ARG A 151 -2.58 7.17 -40.83
CA ARG A 151 -2.89 8.32 -39.97
C ARG A 151 -3.88 9.23 -40.68
N TYR A 152 -4.93 9.62 -39.95
CA TYR A 152 -5.97 10.51 -40.43
C TYR A 152 -5.85 11.86 -39.74
N SER A 153 -6.09 12.94 -40.46
CA SER A 153 -6.33 14.25 -39.85
C SER A 153 -7.69 14.27 -39.15
N GLU A 154 -7.97 15.34 -38.42
CA GLU A 154 -9.34 15.69 -38.10
C GLU A 154 -10.16 15.96 -39.38
N VAL A 155 -11.49 15.96 -39.26
CA VAL A 155 -12.37 16.35 -40.38
C VAL A 155 -12.27 17.86 -40.56
N LEU A 156 -11.81 18.27 -41.74
CA LEU A 156 -11.60 19.66 -42.13
C LEU A 156 -12.67 20.07 -43.15
N LYS A 157 -12.87 21.37 -43.32
CA LYS A 157 -13.67 21.92 -44.43
C LYS A 157 -12.74 22.37 -45.55
N PHE A 158 -13.02 21.93 -46.78
CA PHE A 158 -12.23 22.25 -47.97
C PHE A 158 -13.14 22.37 -49.18
N PHE A 159 -13.16 23.55 -49.81
CA PHE A 159 -14.11 23.87 -50.89
C PHE A 159 -15.57 23.52 -50.54
N GLY A 160 -15.98 23.76 -49.29
CA GLY A 160 -17.32 23.44 -48.78
C GLY A 160 -17.55 21.97 -48.40
N TYR A 161 -16.73 21.04 -48.88
CA TYR A 161 -16.79 19.63 -48.51
C TYR A 161 -16.20 19.38 -47.13
N SER A 162 -16.74 18.38 -46.43
CA SER A 162 -16.04 17.79 -45.29
C SER A 162 -15.01 16.79 -45.81
N VAL A 163 -13.75 16.95 -45.44
CA VAL A 163 -12.65 16.11 -45.90
C VAL A 163 -11.74 15.67 -44.76
N GLN A 164 -11.02 14.57 -44.95
CA GLN A 164 -9.93 14.12 -44.10
C GLN A 164 -8.68 13.88 -44.95
N LEU A 165 -7.52 14.26 -44.45
CA LEU A 165 -6.24 13.88 -45.03
C LEU A 165 -5.80 12.55 -44.44
N LEU A 166 -5.48 11.58 -45.30
CA LEU A 166 -4.94 10.28 -44.92
C LEU A 166 -3.49 10.17 -45.41
N VAL A 167 -2.58 9.91 -44.47
CA VAL A 167 -1.21 9.50 -44.76
C VAL A 167 -1.10 8.00 -44.52
N LYS A 168 -0.66 7.26 -45.54
CA LYS A 168 -0.52 5.81 -45.48
C LYS A 168 0.90 5.40 -45.84
N ILE A 169 1.53 4.59 -45.00
CA ILE A 169 2.80 3.92 -45.33
C ILE A 169 2.51 2.43 -45.51
N TYR A 170 2.93 1.87 -46.63
CA TYR A 170 2.71 0.46 -46.94
C TYR A 170 3.88 -0.11 -47.73
N GLN A 171 4.02 -1.43 -47.69
CA GLN A 171 5.09 -2.15 -48.36
C GLN A 171 4.53 -3.00 -49.50
N THR A 172 5.15 -2.94 -50.68
CA THR A 172 4.76 -3.72 -51.86
C THR A 172 6.02 -4.00 -52.67
N ASP A 173 6.21 -5.26 -53.11
CA ASP A 173 7.38 -5.71 -53.88
C ASP A 173 8.74 -5.32 -53.26
N GLY A 174 8.84 -5.43 -51.93
CA GLY A 174 10.06 -5.11 -51.18
C GLY A 174 10.35 -3.62 -51.01
N ALA A 175 9.56 -2.73 -51.62
CA ALA A 175 9.69 -1.28 -51.50
C ALA A 175 8.64 -0.69 -50.52
N GLN A 176 9.02 0.38 -49.82
CA GLN A 176 8.13 1.14 -48.95
C GLN A 176 7.59 2.37 -49.67
N TYR A 177 6.28 2.56 -49.63
CA TYR A 177 5.57 3.65 -50.28
C TYR A 177 4.90 4.55 -49.24
N LEU A 178 4.92 5.86 -49.50
CA LEU A 178 4.16 6.88 -48.78
C LEU A 178 3.04 7.37 -49.70
N GLY A 179 1.79 7.11 -49.32
CA GLY A 179 0.61 7.63 -49.99
C GLY A 179 -0.05 8.76 -49.22
N LEU A 180 -0.39 9.83 -49.92
CA LEU A 180 -1.17 10.97 -49.42
C LEU A 180 -2.53 10.94 -50.10
N PHE A 181 -3.61 10.91 -49.33
CA PHE A 181 -4.97 10.79 -49.83
C PHE A 181 -5.84 11.89 -49.23
N LEU A 182 -6.71 12.45 -50.07
CA LEU A 182 -7.82 13.29 -49.63
C LEU A 182 -9.08 12.43 -49.61
N CYS A 183 -9.65 12.22 -48.43
CA CYS A 183 -10.87 11.45 -48.24
C CYS A 183 -12.05 12.42 -48.11
N ILE A 184 -13.07 12.28 -48.94
CA ILE A 184 -14.32 13.03 -48.81
C ILE A 184 -15.17 12.31 -47.76
N CYS A 185 -15.57 13.04 -46.73
CA CYS A 185 -16.37 12.54 -45.62
C CYS A 185 -17.83 12.96 -45.80
N TRP A 186 -18.74 12.07 -45.44
CA TRP A 186 -20.16 12.39 -45.47
C TRP A 186 -20.49 13.47 -44.43
N SER A 187 -21.21 14.51 -44.84
CA SER A 187 -21.58 15.66 -44.02
C SER A 187 -23.06 15.98 -44.18
N LEU A 188 -23.69 16.47 -43.11
CA LEU A 188 -25.06 17.01 -43.15
C LEU A 188 -25.22 18.16 -44.15
N SER A 189 -24.11 18.82 -44.51
CA SER A 189 -24.08 19.91 -45.50
C SER A 189 -23.99 19.42 -46.95
N ASP A 190 -23.79 18.12 -47.20
CA ASP A 190 -23.58 17.60 -48.56
C ASP A 190 -24.79 17.80 -49.48
N SER A 191 -26.00 17.91 -48.90
CA SER A 191 -27.23 18.23 -49.63
C SER A 191 -27.26 19.64 -50.23
N SER A 192 -26.36 20.52 -49.78
CA SER A 192 -26.29 21.94 -50.21
C SER A 192 -25.13 22.24 -51.17
N LEU A 193 -24.24 21.27 -51.41
CA LEU A 193 -23.15 21.38 -52.37
C LEU A 193 -23.70 21.04 -53.76
N LYS A 194 -23.76 22.04 -54.66
CA LYS A 194 -24.19 21.89 -56.06
C LYS A 194 -23.02 21.56 -56.98
#